data_AF-A0A957PY85-F1
#
_entry.id   AF-A0A957PY85-F1
#
_cell.length_a   1.000
_cell.length_b   1.000
_cell.length_c   1.000
_cell.angle_alpha   90.00
_cell.angle_beta   90.00
_cell.angle_gamma   90.00
#
_symmetry.space_group_name_H-M   'P 1'
#
loop_
_entity.id
_entity.type
_entity.pdbx_description
1 polymer ?
#
loop_
_entity_poly.entity_id
_entity_poly.type
_entity_poly.pdbx_seq_one_letter_code
_entity_poly.pdbx_strand_id
1 'polypeptide(L)' 'QRILDADLNYPIILSAEGYLMDGGHRIAKAYLAGIPTISAVQFLQDPEPDYCLSPDAPLPQAPRIFQSACVQ' A
#
# COMPACT_ATOMS: atom_id res chain seq x y z
N GLN A 1 -10.05 -4.98 -14.41
CA GLN A 1 -10.52 -6.07 -13.53
C GLN A 1 -9.97 -5.96 -12.10
N ARG A 2 -8.72 -5.49 -11.90
CA ARG A 2 -8.05 -5.34 -10.58
C ARG A 2 -8.87 -4.77 -9.40
N ILE A 3 -9.80 -3.85 -9.63
CA ILE A 3 -10.69 -3.33 -8.57
C ILE A 3 -11.70 -4.41 -8.14
N LEU A 4 -12.34 -5.09 -9.09
CA LEU A 4 -13.37 -6.08 -8.82
C LEU A 4 -12.80 -7.32 -8.13
N ASP A 5 -11.54 -7.66 -8.42
CA ASP A 5 -10.83 -8.81 -7.84
C ASP A 5 -10.26 -8.53 -6.44
N ALA A 6 -10.34 -7.28 -5.96
CA ALA A 6 -9.83 -6.92 -4.64
C ALA A 6 -10.64 -7.60 -3.52
N ASP A 7 -9.96 -8.22 -2.56
CA ASP A 7 -10.61 -8.84 -1.41
C ASP A 7 -10.84 -7.80 -0.29
N LEU A 8 -12.10 -7.65 0.14
CA LEU A 8 -12.51 -6.70 1.19
C LEU A 8 -12.31 -7.25 2.60
N ASN A 9 -11.94 -8.53 2.75
CA ASN A 9 -11.59 -9.12 4.06
C ASN A 9 -10.26 -8.60 4.61
N TYR A 10 -9.42 -8.01 3.76
CA TYR A 10 -8.17 -7.38 4.17
C TYR A 10 -8.37 -5.88 4.39
N PRO A 11 -7.83 -5.31 5.48
CA PRO A 11 -7.97 -3.89 5.74
C PRO A 11 -7.19 -3.03 4.75
N ILE A 12 -7.56 -1.76 4.63
CA ILE A 12 -6.71 -0.73 4.04
C ILE A 12 -5.62 -0.32 5.03
N ILE A 13 -4.52 0.23 4.52
CA ILE A 13 -3.41 0.71 5.36
C ILE A 13 -3.37 2.23 5.31
N LEU A 14 -3.37 2.84 6.48
CA LEU A 14 -3.25 4.28 6.67
C LEU A 14 -1.92 4.63 7.35
N SER A 15 -1.34 5.78 6.96
CA SER A 15 -0.20 6.40 7.64
C SER A 15 -0.58 6.88 9.03
N ALA A 16 0.40 7.25 9.85
CA ALA A 16 0.16 7.83 11.17
C ALA A 16 -0.74 9.08 11.14
N GLU A 17 -0.68 9.85 10.07
CA GLU A 17 -1.50 11.05 9.84
C GLU A 17 -2.84 10.75 9.15
N GLY A 18 -3.10 9.49 8.80
CA GLY A 18 -4.35 9.03 8.20
C GLY A 18 -4.36 9.05 6.66
N TYR A 19 -3.21 9.24 6.01
CA TYR A 19 -3.12 9.16 4.55
C TYR A 19 -3.18 7.71 4.05
N LEU A 20 -3.78 7.48 2.88
CA LEU A 20 -3.87 6.14 2.30
C LEU A 20 -2.50 5.67 1.79
N MET A 21 -1.99 4.59 2.39
CA MET A 21 -0.74 3.95 1.96
C MET A 21 -1.00 2.75 1.03
N ASP A 22 -1.99 1.90 1.36
CA ASP A 22 -2.38 0.75 0.55
C ASP A 22 -3.91 0.50 0.62
N GLY A 23 -4.44 -0.13 -0.41
CA GLY A 23 -5.85 -0.55 -0.44
C GLY A 23 -6.76 0.33 -1.28
N GLY A 24 -6.23 1.18 -2.16
CA GLY A 24 -7.03 2.01 -3.07
C GLY A 24 -8.02 1.20 -3.93
N HIS A 25 -7.61 0.01 -4.40
CA HIS A 25 -8.52 -0.90 -5.11
C HIS A 25 -9.67 -1.40 -4.22
N ARG A 26 -9.41 -1.63 -2.93
CA ARG A 26 -10.43 -2.06 -1.96
C ARG A 26 -11.43 -0.93 -1.68
N ILE A 27 -10.95 0.30 -1.52
CA ILE A 27 -11.82 1.49 -1.39
C ILE A 27 -12.71 1.65 -2.63
N ALA A 28 -12.12 1.59 -3.83
CA ALA A 28 -12.88 1.71 -5.06
C ALA A 28 -13.95 0.62 -5.18
N LYS A 29 -13.64 -0.62 -4.82
CA LYS A 29 -14.61 -1.72 -4.81
C LYS A 29 -15.73 -1.49 -3.79
N ALA A 30 -15.39 -1.09 -2.56
CA ALA A 30 -16.38 -0.78 -1.52
C ALA A 30 -17.32 0.36 -1.94
N TYR A 31 -16.77 1.41 -2.57
CA TYR A 31 -17.54 2.52 -3.11
C TYR A 31 -18.53 2.06 -4.20
N LEU A 32 -18.06 1.27 -5.17
CA LEU A 32 -18.92 0.72 -6.22
C LEU A 32 -19.99 -0.24 -5.68
N ALA A 33 -19.70 -0.93 -4.59
CA ALA A 33 -20.64 -1.83 -3.91
C ALA A 33 -21.60 -1.11 -2.94
N GLY A 34 -21.50 0.23 -2.80
CA GLY A 34 -22.33 1.00 -1.89
C GLY A 34 -22.06 0.71 -0.40
N ILE A 35 -20.88 0.18 -0.06
CA ILE A 35 -20.49 -0.13 1.31
C ILE A 35 -19.93 1.15 1.94
N PRO A 36 -20.55 1.71 2.99
CA PRO A 36 -20.20 3.02 3.53
C PRO A 36 -18.94 3.01 4.39
N THR A 37 -18.50 1.84 4.85
CA THR A 37 -17.35 1.67 5.76
C THR A 37 -16.46 0.52 5.31
N ILE A 38 -15.17 0.63 5.61
CA ILE A 38 -14.19 -0.42 5.31
C ILE A 38 -13.21 -0.55 6.47
N SER A 39 -12.76 -1.77 6.73
CA SER A 39 -11.73 -2.03 7.75
C SER A 39 -10.43 -1.34 7.37
N ALA A 40 -9.81 -0.69 8.35
CA ALA A 40 -8.54 0.01 8.19
C ALA A 40 -7.61 -0.33 9.36
N VAL A 41 -6.32 -0.43 9.08
CA VAL A 41 -5.24 -0.45 10.07
C VAL A 41 -4.40 0.80 9.85
N GLN A 42 -4.19 1.56 10.92
CA GLN A 42 -3.42 2.79 10.89
C GLN A 42 -2.12 2.59 11.68
N PHE A 43 -1.01 3.03 11.11
CA PHE A 43 0.25 3.06 11.84
C PHE A 43 0.18 4.07 12.99
N LEU A 44 0.82 3.77 14.12
CA LEU A 44 0.98 4.76 15.20
C LEU A 44 2.11 5.74 14.89
N GLN A 45 3.10 5.26 14.14
CA GLN A 45 4.24 6.02 13.63
C GLN A 45 4.62 5.40 12.28
N ASP A 46 4.86 6.23 11.28
CA ASP A 46 5.30 5.74 9.97
C ASP A 46 6.69 5.10 10.07
N PRO A 47 6.91 3.96 9.39
CA PRO A 47 8.22 3.36 9.32
C PRO A 47 9.19 4.26 8.57
N GLU A 48 10.47 4.20 8.94
CA GLU A 48 11.52 4.85 8.17
C GLU A 48 11.53 4.32 6.73
N PRO A 49 11.76 5.18 5.72
CA PRO A 49 11.86 4.72 4.34
C PRO A 49 12.98 3.70 4.16
N ASP A 50 12.70 2.61 3.47
CA ASP A 50 13.72 1.61 3.10
C ASP A 50 14.81 2.22 2.20
N TYR A 51 14.50 3.33 1.51
CA TYR A 51 15.42 3.99 0.60
C TYR A 51 15.05 5.45 0.33
N CYS A 52 16.03 6.35 0.48
CA CYS A 52 15.91 7.78 0.16
C CYS A 52 16.81 8.14 -1.04
N LEU A 53 16.25 8.84 -2.03
CA LEU A 53 17.02 9.46 -3.12
C LEU A 53 17.39 10.88 -2.73
N SER A 54 18.59 11.33 -3.10
CA SER A 54 18.87 12.77 -3.14
C SER A 54 18.04 13.42 -4.26
N PRO A 55 17.72 14.73 -4.17
CA PRO A 55 16.91 15.41 -5.18
C PRO A 55 17.47 15.31 -6.61
N ASP A 56 18.80 15.25 -6.73
CA ASP A 56 19.50 15.17 -8.02
C ASP A 56 19.80 13.74 -8.46
N ALA A 57 19.45 12.73 -7.66
CA ALA A 57 19.73 11.35 -8.00
C ALA A 57 18.82 10.87 -9.14
N PRO A 58 19.36 10.16 -10.14
CA PRO A 58 18.54 9.53 -11.16
C PRO A 58 17.64 8.46 -10.54
N LEU A 59 16.45 8.26 -11.11
CA LEU A 59 15.54 7.20 -10.68
C LEU A 59 16.23 5.83 -10.83
N PRO A 60 16.02 4.90 -9.89
CA PRO A 60 16.55 3.55 -9.96
C PRO A 60 16.07 2.86 -11.26
N GLN A 61 16.98 2.21 -11.97
CA GLN A 61 16.68 1.53 -13.24
C GLN A 61 16.20 0.08 -13.05
N ALA A 62 16.27 -0.46 -11.83
CA ALA A 62 15.90 -1.82 -11.51
C ALA A 62 14.92 -1.86 -10.31
N PRO A 63 14.03 -2.87 -10.26
CA PRO A 63 13.12 -3.04 -9.13
C PRO A 63 13.89 -3.28 -7.84
N ARG A 64 13.55 -2.53 -6.79
CA ARG A 64 14.20 -2.57 -5.46
C ARG A 64 13.54 -3.56 -4.50
N ILE A 65 12.85 -4.57 -5.02
CA ILE A 65 12.20 -5.58 -4.20
C ILE A 65 13.31 -6.42 -3.56
N PHE A 66 13.24 -6.69 -2.25
CA PHE A 66 14.09 -7.69 -1.60
C PHE A 66 13.99 -8.99 -2.39
N GLN A 67 15.03 -9.36 -3.15
CA GLN A 67 15.20 -10.73 -3.59
C GLN A 67 15.57 -11.52 -2.34
N SER A 68 14.57 -11.97 -1.59
CA SER A 68 14.76 -13.11 -0.72
C SER A 68 15.22 -14.25 -1.63
N ALA A 69 16.51 -14.54 -1.61
CA ALA A 69 16.97 -15.87 -1.92
C ALA A 69 16.21 -16.79 -0.95
N CYS A 70 15.12 -17.37 -1.44
CA CYS A 70 14.62 -18.62 -0.91
C CYS A 70 15.79 -19.59 -1.10
N VAL A 71 16.60 -19.74 -0.06
CA VAL A 71 17.56 -20.82 0.04
C VAL A 71 16.71 -22.09 0.03
N GLN A 72 16.85 -22.85 -1.06
CA GLN A 72 16.25 -24.17 -1.21
C GLN A 72 16.76 -25.12 -0.12
#